data_AF-A0A7X4FHT8-F1
#
_entry.id   AF-A0A7X4FHT8-F1
#
_cell.length_a   1.000
_cell.length_b   1.000
_cell.length_c   1.000
_cell.angle_alpha   90.00
_cell.angle_beta   90.00
_cell.angle_gamma   90.00
#
_symmetry.space_group_name_H-M   'P 1'
#
loop_
_entity.id
_entity.type
_entity.pdbx_description
1 polymer ?
#
loop_
_entity_poly.entity_id
_entity_poly.type
_entity_poly.pdbx_seq_one_letter_code
_entity_poly.pdbx_strand_id
1 'polypeptide(L)'
;MRRTYKAILRDDHVEWLDGSPETAEPISVDIIILDKAKQELSQAKEKTAGELLATLAEKGTFADIEDPVAWQREQRKDRPLPYRDTDAD
;
A
#
# COMPACT_ATOMS: atom_id res chain seq x y z
N MET A 1 -4.85 16.87 11.23
CA MET A 1 -3.66 16.50 10.43
C MET A 1 -2.85 15.48 11.20
N ARG A 2 -2.42 14.38 10.58
CA ARG A 2 -1.56 13.36 11.23
C ARG A 2 -0.10 13.72 10.97
N ARG A 3 0.70 13.81 12.03
CA ARG A 3 2.16 13.92 11.94
C ARG A 3 2.79 12.62 12.44
N THR A 4 3.81 12.15 11.75
CA THR A 4 4.54 10.94 12.11
C THR A 4 5.96 11.34 12.45
N TYR A 5 6.40 10.96 13.65
CA TYR A 5 7.75 11.21 14.14
C TYR A 5 8.49 9.88 14.23
N LYS A 6 9.77 9.86 13.88
CA LYS A 6 10.60 8.66 14.02
C LYS A 6 11.25 8.65 15.38
N ALA A 7 11.21 7.49 16.02
CA ALA A 7 11.82 7.27 17.31
C ALA A 7 12.27 5.82 17.49
N ILE A 8 13.08 5.60 18.52
CA ILE A 8 13.43 4.29 19.05
C ILE A 8 12.74 4.15 20.41
N LEU A 9 12.01 3.06 20.63
CA LEU A 9 11.53 2.69 21.96
C LEU A 9 12.60 1.84 22.63
N ARG A 10 13.23 2.36 23.67
CA ARG A 10 14.19 1.64 24.52
C ARG A 10 13.56 1.45 25.90
N ASP A 11 13.33 0.20 26.28
CA ASP A 11 12.60 -0.16 27.49
C ASP A 11 11.22 0.52 27.54
N ASP A 12 11.04 1.52 28.41
CA ASP A 12 9.83 2.31 28.56
C ASP A 12 9.98 3.77 28.08
N HIS A 13 11.07 4.11 27.38
CA HIS A 13 11.39 5.47 26.95
C HIS A 13 11.48 5.58 25.43
N VAL A 14 10.92 6.67 24.89
CA VAL A 14 10.93 6.99 23.45
C VAL A 14 12.03 8.00 23.17
N GLU A 15 13.02 7.60 22.37
CA GLU A 15 14.13 8.42 21.90
C GLU A 15 13.85 8.92 20.46
N TRP A 16 13.66 10.23 20.27
CA TRP A 16 13.35 10.81 18.96
C TRP A 16 14.58 10.87 18.04
N LEU A 17 14.42 10.48 16.78
CA LEU A 17 15.50 10.47 15.78
C LEU A 17 15.52 11.72 14.89
N ASP A 18 14.34 12.14 14.40
CA ASP A 18 14.20 13.21 13.40
C ASP A 18 13.39 14.40 13.98
N GLY A 19 13.72 14.80 15.21
CA GLY A 19 13.01 15.86 15.95
C GLY A 19 11.83 15.36 16.77
N SER A 20 11.61 15.97 17.93
CA SER A 20 10.48 15.68 18.81
C SER A 20 9.28 16.56 18.46
N PRO A 21 8.06 16.11 18.75
CA PRO A 21 6.91 17.01 18.73
C PRO A 21 7.14 18.18 19.71
N GLU A 22 6.98 19.41 19.24
CA GLU A 22 7.00 20.60 20.09
C GLU A 22 5.68 20.67 20.87
N THR A 23 5.72 20.30 22.15
CA THR A 23 4.55 20.29 23.02
C THR A 23 4.87 20.98 24.33
N ALA A 24 4.16 22.07 24.65
CA ALA A 24 4.31 22.77 25.92
C ALA A 24 3.71 21.99 27.10
N GLU A 25 2.75 21.11 26.82
CA GLU A 25 2.04 20.28 27.80
C GLU A 25 2.15 18.79 27.44
N PRO A 26 2.00 17.87 28.40
CA PRO A 26 1.96 16.43 28.12
C PRO A 26 0.80 16.09 27.18
N ILE A 27 1.09 15.38 26.08
CA ILE A 27 0.08 14.90 25.14
C ILE A 27 -0.04 13.38 25.20
N SER A 28 -1.26 12.86 25.04
CA SER A 28 -1.48 11.42 24.84
C SER A 28 -1.14 11.05 23.39
N VAL A 29 -0.43 9.94 23.20
CA VAL A 29 -0.01 9.45 21.88
C VAL A 29 -0.24 7.95 21.75
N ASP A 30 -0.69 7.52 20.55
CA ASP A 30 -0.72 6.11 20.18
C ASP A 30 0.62 5.71 19.56
N ILE A 31 1.29 4.71 20.15
CA ILE A 31 2.56 4.18 19.63
C ILE A 31 2.27 2.94 18.78
N ILE A 32 2.66 3.02 17.50
CA ILE A 32 2.58 1.88 16.57
C ILE A 32 3.99 1.34 16.36
N ILE A 33 4.24 0.11 16.84
CA ILE A 33 5.53 -0.56 16.65
C ILE A 33 5.58 -1.16 15.25
N LEU A 34 6.54 -0.70 14.44
CA LEU A 34 6.75 -1.19 13.09
C LEU A 34 7.75 -2.35 13.11
N ASP A 35 7.31 -3.52 12.68
CA ASP A 35 8.20 -4.66 12.44
C ASP A 35 8.92 -4.48 11.09
N LYS A 36 10.17 -4.01 11.16
CA LYS A 36 11.01 -3.79 9.96
C LYS A 36 11.23 -5.08 9.17
N ALA A 37 11.40 -6.23 9.82
CA ALA A 37 11.63 -7.49 9.13
C ALA A 37 10.40 -7.89 8.31
N LYS A 38 9.20 -7.71 8.88
CA LYS A 38 7.94 -7.95 8.15
C LYS A 38 7.73 -6.97 7.00
N GLN A 39 8.11 -5.69 7.17
CA GLN A 39 8.04 -4.69 6.10
C GLN A 39 9.03 -4.99 4.96
N GLU A 40 10.27 -5.37 5.27
CA GLU A 40 11.26 -5.75 4.27
C GLU A 40 10.86 -7.04 3.54
N LEU A 41 10.29 -8.02 4.24
CA LEU A 41 9.72 -9.21 3.59
C LEU A 41 8.56 -8.86 2.65
N SER A 42 7.69 -7.91 3.01
CA SER A 42 6.60 -7.45 2.13
C SER A 42 7.17 -6.80 0.88
N GLN A 43 8.10 -5.85 1.06
CA GLN A 43 8.73 -5.13 -0.05
C GLN A 43 9.52 -6.06 -0.97
N ALA A 44 10.23 -7.06 -0.43
CA ALA A 44 10.94 -8.06 -1.22
C ALA A 44 9.96 -8.91 -2.04
N LYS A 45 8.85 -9.38 -1.44
CA LYS A 45 7.80 -10.12 -2.14
C LYS A 45 7.15 -9.30 -3.25
N GLU A 46 6.90 -8.02 -3.01
CA GLU A 46 6.34 -7.08 -3.99
C GLU A 46 7.28 -6.89 -5.19
N LYS A 47 8.59 -6.76 -4.95
CA LYS A 47 9.60 -6.68 -6.01
C LYS A 47 9.61 -7.96 -6.87
N THR A 48 9.61 -9.13 -6.24
CA THR A 48 9.57 -10.42 -6.95
C THR A 48 8.30 -10.59 -7.78
N ALA A 49 7.14 -10.14 -7.27
CA ALA A 49 5.89 -10.20 -8.02
C ALA A 49 5.93 -9.30 -9.28
N GLY A 50 6.50 -8.10 -9.17
CA GLY A 50 6.67 -7.18 -10.31
C GLY A 50 7.57 -7.76 -11.41
N GLU A 51 8.69 -8.36 -11.02
CA GLU A 51 9.63 -9.01 -11.96
C GLU A 51 9.00 -10.21 -12.68
N LEU A 52 8.21 -11.02 -11.96
CA LEU A 52 7.47 -12.14 -12.54
C LEU A 52 6.40 -11.66 -13.53
N LEU A 53 5.65 -10.61 -13.19
CA LEU A 53 4.66 -10.01 -14.08
C LEU A 53 5.29 -9.41 -15.34
N ALA A 54 6.44 -8.75 -15.21
CA ALA A 54 7.21 -8.23 -16.34
C ALA A 54 7.66 -9.39 -17.27
N THR A 55 8.16 -10.48 -16.69
CA THR A 55 8.56 -11.67 -17.46
C THR A 55 7.36 -12.28 -18.23
N LEU A 56 6.18 -12.34 -17.61
CA LEU A 56 4.98 -12.87 -18.27
C LEU A 56 4.52 -11.97 -19.42
N ALA A 57 4.63 -10.65 -19.26
CA ALA A 57 4.32 -9.68 -20.30
C ALA A 57 5.28 -9.78 -21.49
N GLU A 58 6.58 -9.89 -21.25
CA GLU A 58 7.60 -10.09 -22.30
C GLU A 58 7.35 -11.36 -23.11
N LYS A 59 6.89 -12.43 -22.46
CA LYS A 59 6.55 -13.70 -23.12
C LYS A 59 5.22 -13.67 -23.87
N GLY A 60 4.46 -12.57 -23.78
CA GLY A 60 3.12 -12.49 -24.36
C GLY A 60 2.17 -13.55 -23.80
N THR A 61 2.35 -13.94 -22.52
CA THR A 61 1.64 -15.10 -21.93
C THR A 61 0.11 -14.96 -22.00
N PHE A 62 -0.38 -13.72 -22.04
CA PHE A 62 -1.81 -13.40 -22.12
C PHE A 62 -2.16 -12.64 -23.41
N ALA A 63 -1.36 -12.79 -24.48
CA ALA A 63 -1.59 -12.09 -25.75
C ALA A 63 -2.90 -12.50 -26.44
N ASP A 64 -3.43 -13.68 -26.11
CA ASP A 64 -4.70 -14.19 -26.63
C ASP A 64 -5.94 -13.53 -25.99
N ILE A 65 -5.76 -12.67 -24.98
CA ILE A 65 -6.86 -11.89 -24.39
C ILE A 65 -7.06 -10.61 -25.22
N GLU A 66 -8.10 -10.59 -26.06
CA GLU A 66 -8.41 -9.46 -26.95
C GLU A 66 -8.71 -8.15 -26.21
N ASP A 67 -9.52 -8.20 -25.14
CA ASP A 67 -9.81 -7.06 -24.27
C ASP A 67 -9.49 -7.41 -22.80
N PRO A 68 -8.26 -7.07 -22.34
CA PRO A 68 -7.84 -7.31 -20.97
C PRO A 68 -8.70 -6.60 -19.93
N VAL A 69 -9.30 -5.45 -20.28
CA VAL A 69 -10.12 -4.65 -19.35
C VAL A 69 -11.49 -5.30 -19.18
N ALA A 70 -12.11 -5.74 -20.27
CA ALA A 70 -13.36 -6.49 -20.22
C ALA A 70 -13.17 -7.81 -19.47
N TRP A 71 -12.09 -8.55 -19.77
CA TRP A 71 -11.74 -9.78 -19.08
C TRP A 71 -11.57 -9.56 -17.57
N GLN A 72 -10.85 -8.51 -17.14
CA GLN A 72 -10.69 -8.20 -15.73
C GLN A 72 -12.03 -7.89 -15.03
N ARG A 73 -12.91 -7.12 -15.68
CA ARG A 73 -14.24 -6.80 -15.13
C ARG A 73 -15.09 -8.05 -14.95
N GLU A 74 -15.04 -8.98 -15.90
CA GLU A 74 -15.70 -10.28 -15.82
C GLU A 74 -15.17 -11.09 -14.63
N GLN A 75 -13.84 -11.22 -14.51
CA GLN A 75 -13.22 -11.97 -13.40
C GLN A 75 -13.52 -11.37 -12.04
N ARG A 76 -13.52 -10.03 -11.93
CA ARG A 76 -13.82 -9.31 -10.68
C ARG A 76 -15.30 -9.29 -10.34
N LYS A 77 -16.17 -9.70 -11.28
CA LYS A 77 -17.63 -9.55 -11.17
C LYS A 77 -18.00 -8.12 -10.82
N ASP A 78 -17.34 -7.16 -11.47
CA ASP A 78 -17.55 -5.74 -11.21
C ASP A 78 -19.03 -5.42 -11.44
N ARG A 79 -19.70 -4.93 -10.39
CA ARG A 79 -21.09 -4.48 -10.50
C ARG A 79 -21.09 -3.04 -11.02
N PRO A 80 -21.98 -2.67 -11.96
CA PRO A 80 -22.15 -1.28 -12.35
C PRO A 80 -22.41 -0.41 -11.12
N LEU A 81 -21.68 0.69 -11.02
CA LEU A 81 -21.86 1.65 -9.94
C LEU A 81 -23.05 2.54 -10.29
N PRO A 82 -24.07 2.67 -9.42
CA PRO A 82 -25.15 3.62 -9.66
C PRO A 82 -24.57 5.03 -9.83
N TYR A 83 -25.08 5.79 -10.81
CA TYR A 83 -24.66 7.16 -11.20
C TYR A 83 -23.34 7.33 -11.96
N ARG A 84 -22.64 6.26 -12.35
CA ARG A 84 -21.42 6.38 -13.18
C ARG A 84 -21.64 6.11 -14.67
N ASP A 85 -22.63 5.28 -14.98
CA ASP A 85 -22.91 4.78 -16.33
C ASP A 85 -24.24 5.33 -16.90
N THR A 86 -24.94 6.20 -16.17
CA THR A 86 -26.30 6.71 -16.52
C THR A 86 -26.36 8.17 -16.98
N ASP A 87 -25.24 8.89 -17.03
CA ASP A 87 -25.22 10.26 -17.58
C ASP A 87 -24.71 10.23 -19.02
N ALA A 88 -25.51 9.64 -19.90
CA ALA A 88 -25.41 9.79 -21.35
C ALA A 88 -26.82 9.79 -21.95
N ASP A 89 -27.53 10.89 -21.73
CA ASP A 89 -28.67 11.32 -22.55
C ASP A 89 -28.68 12.87 -22.61
#